data_AF-A0A7S2Y7Z3-F1
#
_entry.id   AF-A0A7S2Y7Z3-F1
#
_cell.length_a   1.000
_cell.length_b   1.000
_cell.length_c   1.000
_cell.angle_alpha   90.00
_cell.angle_beta   90.00
_cell.angle_gamma   90.00
#
_symmetry.space_group_name_H-M   'P 1'
#
loop_
_entity.id
_entity.type
_entity.pdbx_description
1 polymer ?
#
loop_
_entity_poly.entity_id
_entity_poly.type
_entity_poly.pdbx_seq_one_letter_code
_entity_poly.pdbx_strand_id
1 'polypeptide(L)'
;VKNREREEKREKTISNNNRRGPQTRESDSMVFQFSWLLFYFISAVSIPSTVHCLIPLRPESSHRRVHNVKNSSSSSALSSSSESEASAAEDTDTPTTTAAMNQKSKAFLPLAEKACQYLTASTDPFHAVSNAVQKLESFGFSKWSPKSPTVAGGKYYYTVQQSTLVAFTVGQQDPAPGTTRAFKIIGGHTDSPNLRIKPRSKCATNKYNCVQLAVECYGGGLWHTWLDRDLSLSGKILVRDKESGKIQSRLVQFQDPIARISTLCIHLQSADERKALAVNKETHTVPIVASESLKPAIEEAASDQINGGAGTKKRKVESSDGNLAGESEDAWHQHQEPLLLQRIAQELDIEVSQIADWDLSFYDVQAATVGGMQSDFLYSGRLDNLATVFCSLEALCDHSTDLSSDADISMICCFDHEEVGSVSSHGAGSPVLAEAIERVSKALGQYEDHPETISKSFCLSIDQAHAVHPNFSAKHESAHGPTLNSGIVIKTNSNQRYTTNSMTGFILRELGRKI
;
A
#
# COMPACT_ATOMS: atom_id res chain seq x y z
N VAL A 1 62.95 12.01 10.56
CA VAL A 1 64.11 12.65 11.22
C VAL A 1 63.91 14.16 11.16
N LYS A 2 63.71 14.77 12.35
CA LYS A 2 63.80 16.20 12.73
C LYS A 2 62.93 17.22 11.94
N ASN A 3 61.86 17.73 12.56
CA ASN A 3 61.81 18.92 13.47
C ASN A 3 62.05 20.23 12.70
N ARG A 4 61.41 21.37 12.96
CA ARG A 4 60.29 21.86 13.79
C ARG A 4 60.37 23.40 13.58
N GLU A 5 59.41 24.13 14.14
CA GLU A 5 59.45 25.58 14.44
C GLU A 5 58.85 26.51 13.36
N ARG A 6 57.99 27.50 13.69
CA ARG A 6 57.42 27.94 14.98
C ARG A 6 56.31 28.98 14.75
N GLU A 7 55.31 28.93 15.63
CA GLU A 7 54.65 30.02 16.39
C GLU A 7 54.36 31.36 15.69
N GLU A 8 53.10 31.74 15.47
CA GLU A 8 52.07 32.23 16.42
C GLU A 8 52.06 33.77 16.64
N LYS A 9 50.84 34.32 16.50
CA LYS A 9 50.22 35.41 17.29
C LYS A 9 50.51 36.89 16.99
N ARG A 10 49.47 37.58 16.48
CA ARG A 10 48.72 38.72 17.09
C ARG A 10 48.16 39.61 15.97
N GLU A 11 46.88 39.47 15.63
CA GLU A 11 45.76 40.28 16.13
C GLU A 11 45.85 41.81 15.89
N LYS A 12 44.93 42.23 15.01
CA LYS A 12 44.04 43.41 15.10
C LYS A 12 44.65 44.81 15.01
N THR A 13 44.09 45.61 14.08
CA THR A 13 43.42 46.92 14.28
C THR A 13 43.30 47.57 12.89
N ILE A 14 42.15 47.49 12.22
CA ILE A 14 41.00 48.43 12.23
C ILE A 14 41.27 49.73 11.43
N SER A 15 40.28 50.02 10.57
CA SER A 15 39.74 51.35 10.21
C SER A 15 40.22 52.08 8.95
N ASN A 16 39.30 52.06 7.97
CA ASN A 16 38.60 53.20 7.36
C ASN A 16 38.92 53.67 5.92
N ASN A 17 37.80 53.70 5.18
CA ASN A 17 37.33 54.72 4.23
C ASN A 17 38.03 54.88 2.88
N ASN A 18 37.32 54.49 1.80
CA ASN A 18 36.63 55.42 0.89
C ASN A 18 35.97 54.66 -0.28
N ARG A 19 34.64 54.74 -0.43
CA ARG A 19 33.92 55.56 -1.43
C ARG A 19 34.27 55.30 -2.91
N ARG A 20 33.31 54.69 -3.63
CA ARG A 20 32.66 55.15 -4.91
C ARG A 20 32.23 53.93 -5.76
N GLY A 21 30.94 53.79 -6.02
CA GLY A 21 30.45 53.16 -7.25
C GLY A 21 30.24 54.22 -8.35
N PRO A 22 29.49 53.95 -9.43
CA PRO A 22 29.14 52.66 -10.05
C PRO A 22 29.45 52.67 -11.58
N GLN A 23 29.44 51.51 -12.28
CA GLN A 23 28.96 51.43 -13.67
C GLN A 23 28.80 49.98 -14.18
N THR A 24 27.55 49.70 -14.52
CA THR A 24 26.96 48.76 -15.50
C THR A 24 27.86 47.89 -16.39
N ARG A 25 27.55 46.59 -16.45
CA ARG A 25 27.23 45.88 -17.70
C ARG A 25 26.51 44.55 -17.41
N GLU A 26 25.32 44.42 -18.00
CA GLU A 26 24.57 43.17 -18.13
C GLU A 26 25.25 42.26 -19.17
N SER A 27 25.33 40.97 -18.85
CA SER A 27 25.32 39.88 -19.83
C SER A 27 24.91 38.59 -19.12
N ASP A 28 23.84 37.99 -19.62
CA ASP A 28 23.20 36.76 -19.16
C ASP A 28 24.15 35.57 -19.02
N SER A 29 24.05 34.87 -17.88
CA SER A 29 24.14 33.41 -17.87
C SER A 29 23.35 32.86 -16.68
N MET A 30 22.27 32.14 -16.97
CA MET A 30 21.50 31.35 -16.01
C MET A 30 22.41 30.34 -15.30
N VAL A 31 22.67 30.59 -14.02
CA VAL A 31 23.17 29.59 -13.08
C VAL A 31 22.22 29.64 -11.89
N PHE A 32 21.36 28.62 -11.76
CA PHE A 32 20.49 28.44 -10.60
C PHE A 32 21.34 28.04 -9.39
N GLN A 33 21.70 29.01 -8.54
CA GLN A 33 22.18 28.77 -7.19
C GLN A 33 21.01 28.90 -6.21
N PHE A 34 20.61 27.77 -5.62
CA PHE A 34 19.75 27.71 -4.45
C PHE A 34 20.50 28.29 -3.25
N SER A 35 19.93 29.31 -2.61
CA SER A 35 20.37 29.80 -1.31
C SER A 35 19.31 29.50 -0.26
N TRP A 36 19.79 28.91 0.84
CA TRP A 36 19.09 28.50 2.03
C TRP A 36 18.65 29.68 2.90
N LEU A 37 17.45 29.58 3.48
CA LEU A 37 16.94 30.05 4.80
C LEU A 37 15.41 29.93 4.72
N LEU A 38 14.61 29.42 5.65
CA LEU A 38 14.74 29.21 7.10
C LEU A 38 13.67 28.18 7.52
N PHE A 39 13.98 27.42 8.55
CA PHE A 39 13.20 26.35 9.18
C PHE A 39 11.73 26.68 9.49
N TYR A 40 10.82 25.80 9.09
CA TYR A 40 9.59 25.50 9.83
C TYR A 40 9.52 23.99 10.07
N PHE A 41 9.59 23.61 11.33
CA PHE A 41 9.35 22.24 11.79
C PHE A 41 7.87 21.89 11.60
N ILE A 42 7.57 20.96 10.68
CA ILE A 42 6.33 20.18 10.73
C ILE A 42 6.74 18.79 11.20
N SER A 43 6.33 18.47 12.43
CA SER A 43 6.52 17.15 13.02
C SER A 43 5.75 16.10 12.22
N ALA A 44 6.45 15.41 11.33
CA ALA A 44 6.07 14.11 10.83
C ALA A 44 6.17 13.10 11.98
N VAL A 45 5.02 12.63 12.45
CA VAL A 45 4.96 11.46 13.33
C VAL A 45 4.47 10.32 12.45
N SER A 46 5.41 9.64 11.78
CA SER A 46 5.19 8.29 11.28
C SER A 46 5.06 7.37 12.49
N ILE A 47 3.86 6.84 12.69
CA ILE A 47 3.61 5.74 13.62
C ILE A 47 3.82 4.45 12.81
N PRO A 48 4.59 3.47 13.30
CA PRO A 48 4.88 2.28 12.53
C PRO A 48 3.63 1.38 12.43
N SER A 49 3.09 1.23 11.22
CA SER A 49 1.94 0.38 10.91
C SER A 49 2.41 -0.95 10.32
N THR A 50 2.68 -1.96 11.16
CA THR A 50 2.61 -3.37 10.72
C THR A 50 2.40 -4.33 11.89
N VAL A 51 1.31 -4.22 12.65
CA VAL A 51 0.88 -5.36 13.47
C VAL A 51 0.13 -6.31 12.54
N HIS A 52 0.40 -7.63 12.60
CA HIS A 52 -0.43 -8.64 11.96
C HIS A 52 -1.90 -8.33 12.27
N CYS A 53 -2.62 -7.81 11.27
CA CYS A 53 -3.97 -7.32 11.48
C CYS A 53 -4.88 -8.54 11.48
N LEU A 54 -5.46 -8.82 12.64
CA LEU A 54 -6.49 -9.84 12.78
C LEU A 54 -7.80 -9.15 12.41
N ILE A 55 -8.38 -9.48 11.25
CA ILE A 55 -9.70 -8.98 10.86
C ILE A 55 -10.69 -10.15 10.97
N PRO A 56 -11.62 -10.07 11.92
CA PRO A 56 -12.66 -11.07 12.04
C PRO A 56 -14.06 -10.47 11.72
N LEU A 57 -14.98 -11.36 11.31
CA LEU A 57 -16.28 -11.06 10.70
C LEU A 57 -17.46 -11.08 11.73
N ARG A 58 -18.20 -9.95 12.00
CA ARG A 58 -19.66 -9.82 12.45
C ARG A 58 -20.05 -8.50 13.23
N PRO A 59 -21.27 -8.32 13.84
CA PRO A 59 -22.70 -8.41 13.38
C PRO A 59 -23.61 -7.18 13.73
N GLU A 60 -24.86 -7.10 13.20
CA GLU A 60 -25.96 -6.14 13.52
C GLU A 60 -27.19 -6.77 14.21
N SER A 61 -28.03 -5.94 14.84
CA SER A 61 -29.28 -6.30 15.55
C SER A 61 -30.49 -5.51 15.05
N SER A 62 -31.59 -6.19 14.69
CA SER A 62 -32.89 -5.56 14.41
C SER A 62 -34.00 -6.17 15.28
N HIS A 63 -34.63 -5.33 16.11
CA HIS A 63 -35.97 -5.60 16.65
C HIS A 63 -36.82 -4.33 16.56
N ARG A 64 -37.82 -4.37 15.68
CA ARG A 64 -38.98 -3.46 15.67
C ARG A 64 -39.89 -3.81 16.84
N ARG A 65 -40.25 -2.83 17.67
CA ARG A 65 -41.50 -2.85 18.44
C ARG A 65 -42.21 -1.49 18.35
N VAL A 66 -43.49 -1.56 17.99
CA VAL A 66 -44.45 -0.46 17.92
C VAL A 66 -44.99 -0.16 19.33
N HIS A 67 -45.29 1.12 19.56
CA HIS A 67 -45.69 1.82 20.79
C HIS A 67 -46.73 1.16 21.71
N ASN A 68 -46.65 1.45 23.02
CA ASN A 68 -47.66 2.31 23.68
C ASN A 68 -47.20 2.90 25.03
N VAL A 69 -47.68 4.11 25.29
CA VAL A 69 -47.50 4.93 26.50
C VAL A 69 -48.44 4.45 27.61
N LYS A 70 -47.98 4.41 28.88
CA LYS A 70 -48.77 4.79 30.07
C LYS A 70 -47.90 4.91 31.32
N ASN A 71 -48.06 6.04 32.01
CA ASN A 71 -47.58 6.36 33.35
C ASN A 71 -48.07 5.34 34.39
N SER A 72 -47.26 5.05 35.41
CA SER A 72 -47.63 5.31 36.82
C SER A 72 -46.50 4.92 37.80
N SER A 73 -46.59 5.59 38.93
CA SER A 73 -45.74 5.70 40.11
C SER A 73 -45.58 4.44 40.96
N SER A 74 -44.62 4.56 41.90
CA SER A 74 -44.62 4.12 43.30
C SER A 74 -43.96 2.78 43.70
N SER A 75 -42.83 2.95 44.41
CA SER A 75 -42.49 2.44 45.74
C SER A 75 -42.37 0.93 46.04
N SER A 76 -41.19 0.64 46.61
CA SER A 76 -40.93 -0.09 47.87
C SER A 76 -40.89 -1.62 47.93
N ALA A 77 -39.73 -2.06 48.46
CA ALA A 77 -39.54 -3.03 49.54
C ALA A 77 -39.23 -4.51 49.20
N LEU A 78 -38.19 -4.96 49.91
CA LEU A 78 -37.68 -6.32 50.08
C LEU A 78 -38.76 -7.31 50.55
N SER A 79 -38.64 -8.59 50.18
CA SER A 79 -38.38 -9.66 51.16
C SER A 79 -38.24 -11.04 50.51
N SER A 80 -37.60 -11.90 51.28
CA SER A 80 -37.08 -13.26 51.10
C SER A 80 -38.13 -14.39 51.09
N SER A 81 -37.62 -15.63 50.96
CA SER A 81 -38.23 -16.97 51.17
C SER A 81 -38.80 -17.60 49.89
N SER A 82 -38.19 -18.62 49.29
CA SER A 82 -37.92 -20.04 49.66
C SER A 82 -39.02 -20.98 49.18
N GLU A 83 -38.55 -22.09 48.60
CA GLU A 83 -39.23 -23.37 48.33
C GLU A 83 -39.93 -23.57 46.97
N SER A 84 -39.21 -24.38 46.18
CA SER A 84 -39.61 -25.42 45.24
C SER A 84 -41.10 -25.67 44.97
N GLU A 85 -41.43 -25.74 43.68
CA GLU A 85 -42.15 -26.89 43.14
C GLU A 85 -41.84 -27.05 41.65
N ALA A 86 -41.49 -28.27 41.26
CA ALA A 86 -41.16 -28.66 39.91
C ALA A 86 -42.42 -28.69 39.04
N SER A 87 -42.38 -28.04 37.88
CA SER A 87 -43.27 -28.38 36.77
C SER A 87 -42.47 -28.40 35.48
N ALA A 88 -42.67 -29.48 34.72
CA ALA A 88 -42.03 -29.77 33.46
C ALA A 88 -42.26 -28.62 32.46
N ALA A 89 -41.18 -28.07 31.94
CA ALA A 89 -41.20 -27.14 30.83
C ALA A 89 -40.51 -27.80 29.64
N GLU A 90 -41.22 -27.78 28.53
CA GLU A 90 -40.86 -28.32 27.23
C GLU A 90 -39.47 -27.86 26.77
N ASP A 91 -38.75 -28.81 26.22
CA ASP A 91 -37.43 -28.66 25.61
C ASP A 91 -37.55 -27.84 24.31
N THR A 92 -37.63 -26.51 24.44
CA THR A 92 -37.38 -25.62 23.31
C THR A 92 -35.88 -25.40 23.22
N ASP A 93 -35.23 -26.19 22.37
CA ASP A 93 -33.82 -26.10 21.99
C ASP A 93 -33.53 -24.73 21.36
N THR A 94 -33.34 -23.70 22.19
CA THR A 94 -32.76 -22.43 21.77
C THR A 94 -31.28 -22.67 21.50
N PRO A 95 -30.78 -22.41 20.28
CA PRO A 95 -29.38 -22.68 19.96
C PRO A 95 -28.50 -21.87 20.90
N THR A 96 -27.71 -22.59 21.72
CA THR A 96 -26.65 -22.01 22.56
C THR A 96 -25.88 -20.97 21.76
N THR A 97 -25.56 -19.82 22.38
CA THR A 97 -24.94 -18.64 21.75
C THR A 97 -23.73 -19.00 20.85
N THR A 98 -22.98 -20.04 21.22
CA THR A 98 -21.86 -20.61 20.47
C THR A 98 -22.24 -21.27 19.14
N ALA A 99 -23.35 -22.01 19.06
CA ALA A 99 -23.82 -22.64 17.83
C ALA A 99 -24.31 -21.60 16.81
N ALA A 100 -25.04 -20.57 17.29
CA ALA A 100 -25.45 -19.43 16.48
C ALA A 100 -24.27 -18.53 16.05
N MET A 101 -23.22 -18.42 16.87
CA MET A 101 -21.95 -17.77 16.51
C MET A 101 -21.15 -18.57 15.46
N ASN A 102 -21.18 -19.90 15.50
CA ASN A 102 -20.57 -20.72 14.45
C ASN A 102 -21.29 -20.61 13.08
N GLN A 103 -22.62 -20.47 13.05
CA GLN A 103 -23.37 -20.56 11.80
C GLN A 103 -23.28 -19.33 10.88
N LYS A 104 -23.25 -18.10 11.41
CA LYS A 104 -23.04 -16.87 10.61
C LYS A 104 -21.58 -16.41 10.46
N SER A 105 -20.59 -16.93 11.20
CA SER A 105 -19.17 -16.69 10.84
C SER A 105 -18.89 -17.39 9.52
N LYS A 106 -19.47 -18.59 9.35
CA LYS A 106 -19.54 -19.30 8.07
C LYS A 106 -20.21 -18.51 6.93
N ALA A 107 -21.10 -17.56 7.22
CA ALA A 107 -21.77 -16.78 6.18
C ALA A 107 -20.84 -15.75 5.51
N PHE A 108 -19.81 -15.26 6.23
CA PHE A 108 -18.84 -14.31 5.70
C PHE A 108 -17.55 -14.96 5.21
N LEU A 109 -17.35 -16.25 5.49
CA LEU A 109 -16.20 -17.01 4.98
C LEU A 109 -16.00 -16.85 3.47
N PRO A 110 -17.04 -16.88 2.60
CA PRO A 110 -16.82 -16.68 1.16
C PRO A 110 -16.21 -15.31 0.82
N LEU A 111 -16.57 -14.24 1.55
CA LEU A 111 -15.98 -12.91 1.34
C LEU A 111 -14.54 -12.88 1.84
N ALA A 112 -14.25 -13.50 2.97
CA ALA A 112 -12.89 -13.60 3.51
C ALA A 112 -11.97 -14.45 2.61
N GLU A 113 -12.49 -15.52 2.00
CA GLU A 113 -11.77 -16.34 1.04
C GLU A 113 -11.46 -15.57 -0.25
N LYS A 114 -12.43 -14.80 -0.77
CA LYS A 114 -12.19 -13.87 -1.89
C LYS A 114 -11.13 -12.81 -1.53
N ALA A 115 -11.18 -12.28 -0.31
CA ALA A 115 -10.16 -11.35 0.18
C ALA A 115 -8.77 -12.01 0.20
N CYS A 116 -8.67 -13.25 0.70
CA CYS A 116 -7.42 -14.01 0.70
C CYS A 116 -6.86 -14.21 -0.72
N GLN A 117 -7.71 -14.52 -1.70
CA GLN A 117 -7.31 -14.64 -3.10
C GLN A 117 -6.74 -13.31 -3.63
N TYR A 118 -7.46 -12.20 -3.40
CA TYR A 118 -7.01 -10.88 -3.84
C TYR A 118 -5.69 -10.46 -3.17
N LEU A 119 -5.56 -10.65 -1.86
CA LEU A 119 -4.36 -10.30 -1.07
C LEU A 119 -3.13 -11.15 -1.44
N THR A 120 -3.35 -12.42 -1.77
CA THR A 120 -2.29 -13.32 -2.24
C THR A 120 -1.79 -12.92 -3.62
N ALA A 121 -2.71 -12.56 -4.52
CA ALA A 121 -2.36 -12.12 -5.88
C ALA A 121 -1.79 -10.69 -5.93
N SER A 122 -2.03 -9.86 -4.91
CA SER A 122 -1.65 -8.44 -4.87
C SER A 122 -0.44 -8.24 -3.95
N THR A 123 0.74 -8.49 -4.49
CA THR A 123 2.01 -8.50 -3.74
C THR A 123 2.68 -7.13 -3.62
N ASP A 124 2.34 -6.21 -4.53
CA ASP A 124 2.79 -4.82 -4.61
C ASP A 124 1.68 -3.92 -5.21
N PRO A 125 1.85 -2.57 -5.21
CA PRO A 125 0.84 -1.66 -5.74
C PRO A 125 0.47 -1.91 -7.21
N PHE A 126 1.42 -2.34 -8.05
CA PHE A 126 1.16 -2.57 -9.46
C PHE A 126 0.30 -3.81 -9.68
N HIS A 127 0.58 -4.88 -8.94
CA HIS A 127 -0.26 -6.08 -8.95
C HIS A 127 -1.63 -5.83 -8.33
N ALA A 128 -1.71 -5.05 -7.25
CA ALA A 128 -3.00 -4.63 -6.66
C ALA A 128 -3.88 -3.92 -7.69
N VAL A 129 -3.35 -2.92 -8.40
CA VAL A 129 -4.10 -2.21 -9.45
C VAL A 129 -4.41 -3.12 -10.64
N SER A 130 -3.47 -3.95 -11.09
CA SER A 130 -3.70 -4.89 -12.19
C SER A 130 -4.85 -5.86 -11.88
N ASN A 131 -4.85 -6.47 -10.70
CA ASN A 131 -5.90 -7.38 -10.25
C ASN A 131 -7.24 -6.66 -10.09
N ALA A 132 -7.23 -5.43 -9.56
CA ALA A 132 -8.44 -4.61 -9.46
C ALA A 132 -9.02 -4.27 -10.84
N VAL A 133 -8.18 -3.91 -11.80
CA VAL A 133 -8.59 -3.64 -13.18
C VAL A 133 -9.20 -4.88 -13.84
N GLN A 134 -8.54 -6.04 -13.74
CA GLN A 134 -9.08 -7.29 -14.29
C GLN A 134 -10.47 -7.61 -13.73
N LYS A 135 -10.66 -7.40 -12.42
CA LYS A 135 -11.95 -7.56 -11.79
C LYS A 135 -12.97 -6.53 -12.30
N LEU A 136 -12.62 -5.25 -12.36
CA LEU A 136 -13.52 -4.22 -12.91
C LEU A 136 -13.97 -4.56 -14.34
N GLU A 137 -13.04 -4.98 -15.20
CA GLU A 137 -13.34 -5.38 -16.58
C GLU A 137 -14.29 -6.58 -16.64
N SER A 138 -14.16 -7.55 -15.73
CA SER A 138 -15.11 -8.67 -15.61
C SER A 138 -16.54 -8.23 -15.23
N PHE A 139 -16.70 -7.04 -14.65
CA PHE A 139 -17.99 -6.41 -14.33
C PHE A 139 -18.45 -5.39 -15.40
N GLY A 140 -17.77 -5.35 -16.54
CA GLY A 140 -18.11 -4.50 -17.67
C GLY A 140 -17.64 -3.05 -17.55
N PHE A 141 -16.68 -2.77 -16.66
CA PHE A 141 -16.02 -1.46 -16.64
C PHE A 141 -15.09 -1.32 -17.84
N SER A 142 -15.02 -0.10 -18.37
CA SER A 142 -14.19 0.23 -19.53
C SER A 142 -13.09 1.23 -19.16
N LYS A 143 -11.91 1.09 -19.78
CA LYS A 143 -10.84 2.06 -19.62
C LYS A 143 -11.28 3.44 -20.10
N TRP A 144 -11.19 4.42 -19.23
CA TRP A 144 -11.66 5.77 -19.46
C TRP A 144 -10.52 6.69 -19.84
N SER A 145 -10.81 7.61 -20.76
CA SER A 145 -9.95 8.71 -21.13
C SER A 145 -10.77 10.00 -21.04
N PRO A 146 -10.13 11.17 -20.83
CA PRO A 146 -10.87 12.44 -20.78
C PRO A 146 -11.59 12.79 -22.10
N LYS A 147 -11.21 12.12 -23.20
CA LYS A 147 -11.84 12.29 -24.52
C LYS A 147 -12.99 11.31 -24.74
N SER A 148 -13.12 10.29 -23.89
CA SER A 148 -14.15 9.26 -24.02
C SER A 148 -15.49 9.82 -23.54
N PRO A 149 -16.61 9.53 -24.25
CA PRO A 149 -17.92 9.93 -23.78
C PRO A 149 -18.22 9.29 -22.42
N THR A 150 -18.74 10.09 -21.49
CA THR A 150 -19.18 9.64 -20.17
C THR A 150 -20.70 9.75 -20.16
N VAL A 151 -21.40 8.63 -20.00
CA VAL A 151 -22.86 8.55 -20.16
C VAL A 151 -23.51 7.94 -18.91
N ALA A 152 -24.80 8.22 -18.73
CA ALA A 152 -25.63 7.60 -17.70
C ALA A 152 -25.61 6.07 -17.84
N GLY A 153 -25.47 5.37 -16.71
CA GLY A 153 -25.27 3.91 -16.66
C GLY A 153 -23.87 3.43 -17.03
N GLY A 154 -22.94 4.34 -17.36
CA GLY A 154 -21.59 4.00 -17.73
C GLY A 154 -20.72 3.52 -16.55
N LYS A 155 -19.76 2.65 -16.84
CA LYS A 155 -18.81 2.05 -15.89
C LYS A 155 -17.39 2.25 -16.40
N TYR A 156 -16.55 2.89 -15.59
CA TYR A 156 -15.30 3.46 -16.05
C TYR A 156 -14.17 3.29 -15.05
N TYR A 157 -12.94 3.13 -15.55
CA TYR A 157 -11.74 3.18 -14.72
C TYR A 157 -10.57 3.81 -15.45
N TYR A 158 -9.62 4.37 -14.73
CA TYR A 158 -8.30 4.69 -15.26
C TYR A 158 -7.25 4.54 -14.17
N THR A 159 -6.00 4.40 -14.61
CA THR A 159 -4.86 4.20 -13.72
C THR A 159 -3.85 5.32 -13.92
N VAL A 160 -3.19 5.74 -12.85
CA VAL A 160 -2.06 6.67 -12.89
C VAL A 160 -0.81 5.91 -12.44
N GLN A 161 0.23 5.92 -13.27
CA GLN A 161 1.49 5.18 -13.05
C GLN A 161 1.36 3.65 -12.80
N GLN A 162 0.19 3.08 -13.10
CA GLN A 162 -0.18 1.68 -12.85
C GLN A 162 -0.22 1.27 -11.37
N SER A 163 -0.10 2.22 -10.43
CA SER A 163 -0.19 1.97 -8.99
C SER A 163 -1.30 2.76 -8.29
N THR A 164 -1.85 3.81 -8.92
CA THR A 164 -3.07 4.47 -8.46
C THR A 164 -4.25 4.12 -9.36
N LEU A 165 -5.39 3.79 -8.75
CA LEU A 165 -6.64 3.43 -9.43
C LEU A 165 -7.74 4.44 -9.14
N VAL A 166 -8.42 4.89 -10.19
CA VAL A 166 -9.71 5.59 -10.08
C VAL A 166 -10.73 4.77 -10.87
N ALA A 167 -11.80 4.35 -10.22
CA ALA A 167 -12.92 3.68 -10.88
C ALA A 167 -14.25 4.28 -10.43
N PHE A 168 -15.19 4.40 -11.36
CA PHE A 168 -16.47 5.04 -11.07
C PHE A 168 -17.60 4.52 -11.96
N THR A 169 -18.82 4.65 -11.45
CA THR A 169 -20.07 4.42 -12.18
C THR A 169 -20.88 5.71 -12.25
N VAL A 170 -21.61 5.90 -13.35
CA VAL A 170 -22.58 7.00 -13.48
C VAL A 170 -23.97 6.42 -13.33
N GLY A 171 -24.75 6.89 -12.34
CA GLY A 171 -26.13 6.47 -12.15
C GLY A 171 -27.01 6.67 -13.38
N GLN A 172 -28.01 5.80 -13.59
CA GLN A 172 -28.94 5.93 -14.73
C GLN A 172 -30.07 6.91 -14.46
N GLN A 173 -30.45 7.11 -13.20
CA GLN A 173 -31.48 8.07 -12.84
C GLN A 173 -30.97 9.48 -13.11
N ASP A 174 -31.84 10.36 -13.61
CA ASP A 174 -31.52 11.78 -13.72
C ASP A 174 -31.53 12.44 -12.33
N PRO A 175 -30.61 13.40 -12.09
CA PRO A 175 -30.66 14.19 -10.87
C PRO A 175 -31.99 14.97 -10.80
N ALA A 176 -32.38 15.37 -9.59
CA ALA A 176 -33.58 16.18 -9.41
C ALA A 176 -33.51 17.48 -10.23
N PRO A 177 -34.63 18.00 -10.75
CA PRO A 177 -34.62 19.22 -11.56
C PRO A 177 -33.89 20.38 -10.87
N GLY A 178 -32.95 21.01 -11.58
CA GLY A 178 -32.13 22.10 -11.05
C GLY A 178 -31.02 21.66 -10.09
N THR A 179 -30.62 20.38 -10.12
CA THR A 179 -29.50 19.86 -9.32
C THR A 179 -28.48 19.11 -10.17
N THR A 180 -27.26 18.98 -9.68
CA THR A 180 -26.19 18.18 -10.27
C THR A 180 -26.07 16.79 -9.65
N ARG A 181 -25.40 15.87 -10.36
CA ARG A 181 -25.02 14.57 -9.82
C ARG A 181 -23.88 14.76 -8.82
N ALA A 182 -24.03 14.26 -7.60
CA ALA A 182 -22.99 14.31 -6.58
C ALA A 182 -22.00 13.14 -6.72
N PHE A 183 -20.84 13.25 -6.07
CA PHE A 183 -19.87 12.16 -5.97
C PHE A 183 -19.97 11.48 -4.60
N LYS A 184 -20.09 10.15 -4.61
CA LYS A 184 -19.98 9.25 -3.46
C LYS A 184 -18.64 8.55 -3.58
N ILE A 185 -17.63 9.03 -2.86
CA ILE A 185 -16.24 8.62 -3.04
C ILE A 185 -15.82 7.73 -1.88
N ILE A 186 -15.15 6.61 -2.18
CA ILE A 186 -14.35 5.86 -1.21
C ILE A 186 -12.88 6.05 -1.58
N GLY A 187 -12.11 6.63 -0.65
CA GLY A 187 -10.66 6.76 -0.73
C GLY A 187 -9.97 5.63 0.04
N GLY A 188 -8.93 5.05 -0.54
CA GLY A 188 -8.05 4.09 0.12
C GLY A 188 -6.63 4.19 -0.45
N HIS A 189 -5.76 3.24 -0.09
CA HIS A 189 -4.40 3.21 -0.63
C HIS A 189 -3.95 1.78 -0.98
N THR A 190 -3.05 1.69 -1.95
CA THR A 190 -2.61 0.44 -2.61
C THR A 190 -1.26 -0.04 -2.10
N ASP A 191 -0.50 0.82 -1.42
CA ASP A 191 0.80 0.51 -0.92
C ASP A 191 0.77 -0.03 0.52
N SER A 192 1.90 -0.62 0.88
CA SER A 192 2.16 -1.13 2.22
C SER A 192 3.66 -1.03 2.48
N PRO A 193 4.11 -0.95 3.74
CA PRO A 193 5.52 -0.94 4.05
C PRO A 193 6.21 -2.21 3.55
N ASN A 194 7.34 -2.06 2.86
CA ASN A 194 8.05 -3.17 2.24
C ASN A 194 9.55 -2.89 2.06
N LEU A 195 10.28 -3.89 1.53
CA LEU A 195 11.68 -3.73 1.14
C LEU A 195 11.77 -3.58 -0.38
N ARG A 196 12.15 -2.40 -0.87
CA ARG A 196 12.33 -2.14 -2.30
C ARG A 196 13.76 -2.37 -2.73
N ILE A 197 13.95 -2.87 -3.96
CA ILE A 197 15.27 -2.95 -4.57
C ILE A 197 15.78 -1.53 -4.84
N LYS A 198 17.00 -1.22 -4.38
CA LYS A 198 17.64 0.07 -4.66
C LYS A 198 17.93 0.22 -6.16
N PRO A 199 18.03 1.47 -6.68
CA PRO A 199 18.40 1.72 -8.08
C PRO A 199 19.72 1.06 -8.53
N ARG A 200 20.62 0.78 -7.59
CA ARG A 200 21.80 -0.07 -7.79
C ARG A 200 21.62 -1.30 -6.91
N SER A 201 21.21 -2.41 -7.52
CA SER A 201 20.89 -3.64 -6.78
C SER A 201 22.12 -4.41 -6.29
N LYS A 202 23.30 -4.19 -6.89
CA LYS A 202 24.56 -4.78 -6.39
C LYS A 202 24.94 -4.19 -5.03
N CYS A 203 25.21 -5.06 -4.06
CA CYS A 203 25.90 -4.66 -2.83
C CYS A 203 27.39 -4.40 -3.10
N ALA A 204 27.96 -3.36 -2.47
CA ALA A 204 29.36 -2.94 -2.69
C ALA A 204 30.40 -4.01 -2.30
N THR A 205 30.04 -4.92 -1.41
CA THR A 205 30.81 -6.12 -1.09
C THR A 205 29.83 -7.25 -0.85
N ASN A 206 29.85 -8.27 -1.70
CA ASN A 206 29.31 -9.56 -1.33
C ASN A 206 30.17 -10.08 -0.19
N LYS A 207 29.57 -10.26 0.98
CA LYS A 207 30.31 -10.67 2.17
C LYS A 207 30.16 -12.16 2.33
N TYR A 208 31.28 -12.84 2.58
CA TYR A 208 31.31 -14.21 3.09
C TYR A 208 30.58 -15.24 2.23
N ASN A 209 30.82 -15.25 0.90
CA ASN A 209 30.25 -16.22 -0.05
C ASN A 209 28.71 -16.17 -0.18
N CYS A 210 28.11 -15.02 0.14
CA CYS A 210 26.68 -14.73 -0.03
C CYS A 210 26.48 -13.62 -1.05
N VAL A 211 25.63 -13.88 -2.05
CA VAL A 211 25.09 -12.84 -2.94
C VAL A 211 23.92 -12.18 -2.25
N GLN A 212 23.94 -10.86 -2.19
CA GLN A 212 22.92 -10.05 -1.54
C GLN A 212 22.35 -9.02 -2.51
N LEU A 213 21.11 -8.59 -2.26
CA LEU A 213 20.48 -7.50 -3.00
C LEU A 213 20.35 -6.25 -2.13
N ALA A 214 20.79 -5.12 -2.66
CA ALA A 214 20.69 -3.84 -1.98
C ALA A 214 19.23 -3.39 -1.94
N VAL A 215 18.71 -3.18 -0.73
CA VAL A 215 17.31 -2.79 -0.50
C VAL A 215 17.19 -1.50 0.30
N GLU A 216 16.04 -0.86 0.17
CA GLU A 216 15.59 0.25 1.00
C GLU A 216 14.29 -0.09 1.73
N CYS A 217 14.14 0.43 2.94
CA CYS A 217 12.94 0.31 3.74
C CYS A 217 11.91 1.36 3.32
N TYR A 218 10.85 0.93 2.64
CA TYR A 218 9.74 1.78 2.21
C TYR A 218 8.65 1.85 3.30
N GLY A 219 8.29 3.06 3.72
CA GLY A 219 7.23 3.30 4.70
C GLY A 219 7.58 2.99 6.16
N GLY A 220 6.54 2.90 7.00
CA GLY A 220 6.62 2.74 8.47
C GLY A 220 6.75 1.29 8.99
N GLY A 221 7.44 0.40 8.27
CA GLY A 221 7.39 -1.04 8.54
C GLY A 221 7.94 -1.50 9.90
N LEU A 222 7.39 -2.60 10.43
CA LEU A 222 8.00 -3.36 11.55
C LEU A 222 9.09 -4.30 11.03
N TRP A 223 10.28 -3.75 10.74
CA TRP A 223 11.36 -4.48 10.03
C TRP A 223 11.84 -5.79 10.68
N HIS A 224 11.63 -5.98 11.98
CA HIS A 224 11.96 -7.23 12.66
C HIS A 224 11.05 -8.40 12.23
N THR A 225 9.84 -8.15 11.71
CA THR A 225 8.93 -9.19 11.23
C THR A 225 9.29 -9.73 9.84
N TRP A 226 10.13 -9.00 9.11
CA TRP A 226 10.69 -9.39 7.80
C TRP A 226 11.87 -10.36 7.92
N LEU A 227 12.45 -10.48 9.12
CA LEU A 227 13.51 -11.42 9.39
C LEU A 227 12.96 -12.85 9.41
N ASP A 228 13.76 -13.79 8.92
CA ASP A 228 13.46 -15.23 8.85
C ASP A 228 12.19 -15.59 8.08
N ARG A 229 11.74 -14.70 7.20
CA ARG A 229 10.69 -14.95 6.21
C ARG A 229 11.25 -15.49 4.91
N ASP A 230 10.46 -16.33 4.26
CA ASP A 230 10.72 -16.77 2.90
C ASP A 230 10.18 -15.67 1.97
N LEU A 231 11.09 -14.95 1.33
CA LEU A 231 10.77 -13.76 0.55
C LEU A 231 10.88 -14.06 -0.94
N SER A 232 9.97 -13.48 -1.69
CA SER A 232 10.04 -13.39 -3.15
C SER A 232 9.94 -11.93 -3.60
N LEU A 233 10.05 -11.68 -4.90
CA LEU A 233 10.13 -10.36 -5.50
C LEU A 233 9.03 -10.18 -6.54
N SER A 234 8.40 -9.02 -6.53
CA SER A 234 7.42 -8.62 -7.54
C SER A 234 7.51 -7.13 -7.84
N GLY A 235 6.94 -6.73 -8.97
CA GLY A 235 6.76 -5.33 -9.30
C GLY A 235 6.69 -5.07 -10.80
N LYS A 236 7.26 -3.96 -11.23
CA LYS A 236 7.19 -3.45 -12.60
C LYS A 236 8.59 -3.32 -13.20
N ILE A 237 8.75 -3.82 -14.41
CA ILE A 237 9.96 -3.70 -15.23
C ILE A 237 9.67 -2.78 -16.42
N LEU A 238 10.58 -1.86 -16.72
CA LEU A 238 10.59 -1.13 -17.99
C LEU A 238 11.38 -1.95 -19.00
N VAL A 239 10.72 -2.34 -20.08
CA VAL A 239 11.28 -3.20 -21.14
C VAL A 239 11.39 -2.40 -22.43
N ARG A 240 12.58 -2.37 -23.02
CA ARG A 240 12.85 -1.82 -24.34
C ARG A 240 12.51 -2.87 -25.40
N ASP A 241 11.58 -2.52 -26.26
CA ASP A 241 11.28 -3.29 -27.46
C ASP A 241 12.45 -3.17 -28.45
N LYS A 242 12.95 -4.31 -28.95
CA LYS A 242 14.13 -4.33 -29.82
C LYS A 242 13.89 -3.75 -31.19
N GLU A 243 12.69 -3.98 -31.74
CA GLU A 243 12.38 -3.59 -33.12
C GLU A 243 12.05 -2.10 -33.19
N SER A 244 11.24 -1.60 -32.26
CA SER A 244 10.76 -0.22 -32.25
C SER A 244 11.57 0.74 -31.37
N GLY A 245 12.40 0.22 -30.47
CA GLY A 245 13.13 1.00 -29.47
C GLY A 245 12.25 1.60 -28.36
N LYS A 246 10.93 1.37 -28.40
CA LYS A 246 9.97 1.91 -27.44
C LYS A 246 10.12 1.22 -26.08
N ILE A 247 9.90 1.99 -25.02
CA ILE A 247 9.87 1.46 -23.65
C ILE A 247 8.42 1.20 -23.25
N GLN A 248 8.15 -0.01 -22.75
CA GLN A 248 6.86 -0.42 -22.20
C GLN A 248 7.05 -1.00 -20.81
N SER A 249 6.04 -0.90 -19.95
CA SER A 249 6.07 -1.56 -18.66
C SER A 249 5.52 -2.98 -18.74
N ARG A 250 6.14 -3.91 -18.02
CA ARG A 250 5.67 -5.27 -17.79
C ARG A 250 5.71 -5.58 -16.31
N LEU A 251 4.73 -6.34 -15.82
CA LEU A 251 4.72 -6.81 -14.44
C LEU A 251 5.49 -8.13 -14.34
N VAL A 252 6.18 -8.32 -13.21
CA VAL A 252 6.91 -9.54 -12.90
C VAL A 252 6.60 -9.95 -11.46
N GLN A 253 6.41 -11.25 -11.22
CA GLN A 253 6.19 -11.80 -9.89
C GLN A 253 6.78 -13.21 -9.83
N PHE A 254 7.87 -13.40 -9.10
CA PHE A 254 8.41 -14.75 -8.89
C PHE A 254 7.57 -15.49 -7.84
N GLN A 255 7.21 -16.75 -8.11
CA GLN A 255 6.37 -17.52 -7.17
C GLN A 255 7.19 -18.29 -6.13
N ASP A 256 8.47 -18.53 -6.40
CA ASP A 256 9.39 -19.26 -5.53
C ASP A 256 10.10 -18.34 -4.52
N PRO A 257 10.45 -18.85 -3.31
CA PRO A 257 11.16 -18.07 -2.31
C PRO A 257 12.64 -17.91 -2.69
N ILE A 258 12.97 -16.78 -3.31
CA ILE A 258 14.31 -16.49 -3.83
C ILE A 258 15.22 -15.75 -2.83
N ALA A 259 14.70 -15.34 -1.67
CA ALA A 259 15.42 -14.48 -0.74
C ALA A 259 15.09 -14.77 0.72
N ARG A 260 16.06 -14.51 1.60
CA ARG A 260 15.87 -14.55 3.05
C ARG A 260 16.74 -13.52 3.77
N ILE A 261 16.19 -12.90 4.80
CA ILE A 261 16.95 -12.05 5.73
C ILE A 261 17.07 -12.83 7.04
N SER A 262 18.24 -13.41 7.30
CA SER A 262 18.41 -14.29 8.47
C SER A 262 18.65 -13.49 9.74
N THR A 263 18.03 -13.89 10.85
CA THR A 263 18.41 -13.34 12.16
C THR A 263 19.83 -13.73 12.54
N LEU A 264 20.53 -12.84 13.27
CA LEU A 264 21.79 -13.19 13.90
C LEU A 264 21.52 -14.19 15.02
N CYS A 265 22.30 -15.28 15.07
CA CYS A 265 22.09 -16.31 16.07
C CYS A 265 22.30 -15.78 17.49
N ILE A 266 21.45 -16.26 18.41
CA ILE A 266 21.38 -15.79 19.80
C ILE A 266 22.73 -15.87 20.55
N HIS A 267 23.57 -16.84 20.19
CA HIS A 267 24.88 -17.12 20.80
C HIS A 267 25.91 -16.01 20.54
N LEU A 268 25.73 -15.24 19.46
CA LEU A 268 26.60 -14.12 19.10
C LEU A 268 26.08 -12.77 19.61
N GLN A 269 24.99 -12.77 20.38
CA GLN A 269 24.38 -11.57 20.94
C GLN A 269 24.54 -11.54 22.44
N SER A 270 24.83 -10.37 22.99
CA SER A 270 24.71 -10.07 24.40
C SER A 270 23.25 -10.08 24.86
N ALA A 271 23.01 -10.15 26.18
CA ALA A 271 21.65 -10.11 26.72
C ALA A 271 20.91 -8.81 26.37
N ASP A 272 21.61 -7.68 26.34
CA ASP A 272 21.02 -6.38 26.05
C ASP A 272 20.66 -6.22 24.56
N GLU A 273 21.50 -6.72 23.65
CA GLU A 273 21.19 -6.72 22.21
C GLU A 273 19.91 -7.52 21.92
N ARG A 274 19.75 -8.68 22.56
CA ARG A 274 18.53 -9.50 22.44
C ARG A 274 17.29 -8.79 22.97
N LYS A 275 17.43 -8.06 24.07
CA LYS A 275 16.32 -7.31 24.66
C LYS A 275 15.90 -6.12 23.79
N ALA A 276 16.85 -5.47 23.11
CA ALA A 276 16.57 -4.31 22.28
C ALA A 276 15.96 -4.69 20.92
N LEU A 277 16.34 -5.84 20.35
CA LEU A 277 15.97 -6.28 19.00
C LEU A 277 16.11 -5.15 17.95
N ALA A 278 17.18 -4.37 18.08
CA ALA A 278 17.40 -3.20 17.24
C ALA A 278 17.87 -3.63 15.84
N VAL A 279 17.01 -3.42 14.84
CA VAL A 279 17.32 -3.71 13.43
C VAL A 279 17.86 -2.45 12.77
N ASN A 280 19.12 -2.47 12.34
CA ASN A 280 19.67 -1.42 11.49
C ASN A 280 19.09 -1.60 10.06
N LYS A 281 18.33 -0.61 9.60
CA LYS A 281 17.62 -0.64 8.32
C LYS A 281 18.52 -0.69 7.09
N GLU A 282 19.80 -0.35 7.21
CA GLU A 282 20.75 -0.39 6.09
C GLU A 282 21.55 -1.69 6.08
N THR A 283 21.94 -2.20 7.26
CA THR A 283 22.89 -3.32 7.34
C THR A 283 22.28 -4.64 7.76
N HIS A 284 21.11 -4.66 8.43
CA HIS A 284 20.50 -5.89 8.97
C HIS A 284 19.26 -6.36 8.19
N THR A 285 18.85 -5.64 7.15
CA THR A 285 17.67 -5.93 6.32
C THR A 285 18.04 -6.38 4.91
N VAL A 286 19.33 -6.58 4.63
CA VAL A 286 19.83 -6.91 3.28
C VAL A 286 19.62 -8.41 3.00
N PRO A 287 18.71 -8.79 2.08
CA PRO A 287 18.41 -10.20 1.81
C PRO A 287 19.56 -10.92 1.12
N ILE A 288 19.73 -12.19 1.49
CA ILE A 288 20.62 -13.14 0.81
C ILE A 288 19.78 -13.88 -0.24
N VAL A 289 20.31 -13.99 -1.47
CA VAL A 289 19.59 -14.61 -2.61
C VAL A 289 20.30 -15.82 -3.21
N ALA A 290 21.62 -15.92 -3.02
CA ALA A 290 22.40 -17.06 -3.52
C ALA A 290 23.74 -17.16 -2.79
N SER A 291 24.45 -18.27 -3.00
CA SER A 291 25.86 -18.39 -2.64
C SER A 291 26.75 -18.01 -3.82
N GLU A 292 27.88 -17.33 -3.57
CA GLU A 292 28.83 -16.98 -4.64
C GLU A 292 29.48 -18.19 -5.29
N SER A 293 29.58 -19.33 -4.60
CA SER A 293 30.12 -20.56 -5.18
C SER A 293 29.30 -21.09 -6.36
N LEU A 294 28.03 -20.70 -6.48
CA LEU A 294 27.15 -21.06 -7.60
C LEU A 294 27.15 -20.02 -8.73
N LYS A 295 27.70 -18.81 -8.50
CA LYS A 295 27.73 -17.75 -9.53
C LYS A 295 28.41 -18.20 -10.83
N PRO A 296 29.59 -18.85 -10.82
CA PRO A 296 30.25 -19.23 -12.07
C PRO A 296 29.41 -20.14 -12.95
N ALA A 297 28.70 -21.11 -12.36
CA ALA A 297 27.83 -22.02 -13.11
C ALA A 297 26.61 -21.31 -13.69
N ILE A 298 26.07 -20.31 -12.98
CA ILE A 298 24.91 -19.54 -13.43
C ILE A 298 25.32 -18.53 -14.51
N GLU A 299 26.47 -17.86 -14.35
CA GLU A 299 27.05 -16.96 -15.35
C GLU A 299 27.43 -17.71 -16.64
N GLU A 300 27.98 -18.92 -16.52
CA GLU A 300 28.28 -19.80 -17.67
C GLU A 300 27.00 -20.22 -18.39
N ALA A 301 25.98 -20.71 -17.67
CA ALA A 301 24.68 -21.07 -18.24
C ALA A 301 23.97 -19.87 -18.92
N ALA A 302 24.12 -18.66 -18.36
CA ALA A 302 23.56 -17.45 -18.95
C ALA A 302 24.34 -17.00 -20.21
N SER A 303 25.65 -17.19 -20.24
CA SER A 303 26.47 -16.88 -21.43
C SER A 303 26.17 -17.82 -22.61
N ASP A 304 25.78 -19.07 -22.35
CA ASP A 304 25.34 -20.03 -23.37
C ASP A 304 23.97 -19.67 -23.96
N GLN A 305 23.06 -19.08 -23.18
CA GLN A 305 21.78 -18.58 -23.68
C GLN A 305 21.91 -17.28 -24.50
N ILE A 306 22.90 -16.43 -24.20
CA ILE A 306 23.21 -15.23 -24.99
C ILE A 306 23.83 -15.60 -26.36
N ASN A 307 24.60 -16.70 -26.43
CA ASN A 307 25.28 -17.15 -27.64
C ASN A 307 24.51 -18.23 -28.44
N GLY A 308 23.30 -18.58 -28.01
CA GLY A 308 22.44 -19.60 -28.60
C GLY A 308 21.71 -19.15 -29.88
N GLY A 309 22.44 -18.57 -30.84
CA GLY A 309 21.92 -18.17 -32.14
C GLY A 309 23.01 -18.27 -33.22
N ALA A 310 23.03 -19.40 -33.93
CA ALA A 310 23.86 -19.73 -35.09
C ALA A 310 25.39 -19.84 -34.87
N GLY A 311 25.90 -21.05 -35.08
CA GLY A 311 27.31 -21.39 -34.96
C GLY A 311 28.22 -20.54 -35.83
N THR A 312 29.20 -19.89 -35.20
CA THR A 312 30.42 -19.42 -35.87
C THR A 312 31.63 -19.63 -34.97
N LYS A 313 32.76 -20.00 -35.60
CA LYS A 313 33.96 -20.58 -35.00
C LYS A 313 34.60 -19.75 -33.89
N LYS A 314 34.97 -20.44 -32.78
CA LYS A 314 35.87 -19.97 -31.71
C LYS A 314 37.14 -19.32 -32.29
N ARG A 315 37.36 -18.03 -32.01
CA ARG A 315 38.70 -17.42 -31.98
C ARG A 315 39.15 -17.33 -30.54
N LYS A 316 40.26 -18.00 -30.25
CA LYS A 316 40.96 -17.97 -28.96
C LYS A 316 41.56 -16.57 -28.79
N VAL A 317 41.11 -15.82 -27.79
CA VAL A 317 41.83 -14.65 -27.27
C VAL A 317 42.06 -14.91 -25.79
N GLU A 318 43.32 -15.06 -25.43
CA GLU A 318 43.79 -15.02 -24.04
C GLU A 318 43.88 -13.55 -23.64
N SER A 319 43.08 -13.12 -22.65
CA SER A 319 43.43 -11.99 -21.79
C SER A 319 42.54 -11.96 -20.55
N SER A 320 43.20 -11.68 -19.44
CA SER A 320 42.73 -11.41 -18.08
C SER A 320 41.62 -10.36 -17.98
N ASP A 321 40.87 -10.46 -16.88
CA ASP A 321 39.78 -9.61 -16.38
C ASP A 321 38.39 -9.92 -16.95
N GLY A 322 37.65 -10.70 -16.17
CA GLY A 322 36.27 -11.10 -16.43
C GLY A 322 35.33 -9.89 -16.41
N ASN A 323 35.15 -9.29 -17.58
CA ASN A 323 34.09 -8.34 -17.85
C ASN A 323 33.09 -9.03 -18.80
N LEU A 324 32.13 -9.75 -18.21
CA LEU A 324 30.95 -10.28 -18.92
C LEU A 324 30.00 -9.10 -19.20
N ALA A 325 30.42 -8.23 -20.10
CA ALA A 325 29.59 -7.21 -20.72
C ALA A 325 29.68 -7.43 -22.24
N GLY A 326 28.89 -8.37 -22.75
CA GLY A 326 28.47 -8.27 -24.14
C GLY A 326 27.79 -6.90 -24.29
N GLU A 327 28.16 -6.17 -25.33
CA GLU A 327 27.78 -4.78 -25.64
C GLU A 327 26.34 -4.41 -25.21
N SER A 328 26.14 -4.05 -23.94
CA SER A 328 24.98 -3.30 -23.49
C SER A 328 25.41 -1.85 -23.44
N GLU A 329 24.91 -1.03 -24.35
CA GLU A 329 25.21 0.42 -24.43
C GLU A 329 24.77 1.20 -23.17
N ASP A 330 24.08 0.58 -22.21
CA ASP A 330 23.62 1.20 -20.98
C ASP A 330 24.53 0.87 -19.78
N ALA A 331 25.17 1.91 -19.22
CA ALA A 331 26.01 1.79 -18.02
C ALA A 331 25.21 1.34 -16.78
N TRP A 332 23.87 1.43 -16.80
CA TRP A 332 23.00 1.03 -15.70
C TRP A 332 23.14 -0.45 -15.33
N HIS A 333 23.23 -1.37 -16.32
CA HIS A 333 23.37 -2.82 -16.07
C HIS A 333 24.61 -3.18 -15.24
N GLN A 334 25.68 -2.38 -15.32
CA GLN A 334 26.92 -2.61 -14.56
C GLN A 334 26.70 -2.51 -13.05
N HIS A 335 25.65 -1.80 -12.62
CA HIS A 335 25.29 -1.62 -11.23
C HIS A 335 24.25 -2.62 -10.73
N GLN A 336 23.81 -3.54 -11.60
CA GLN A 336 22.75 -4.48 -11.29
C GLN A 336 23.23 -5.91 -11.09
N GLU A 337 22.69 -6.59 -10.08
CA GLU A 337 23.09 -7.97 -9.76
C GLU A 337 22.75 -8.90 -10.93
N PRO A 338 23.73 -9.58 -11.57
CA PRO A 338 23.50 -10.35 -12.78
C PRO A 338 22.48 -11.48 -12.61
N LEU A 339 22.46 -12.12 -11.44
CA LEU A 339 21.47 -13.17 -11.14
C LEU A 339 20.04 -12.63 -11.18
N LEU A 340 19.82 -11.41 -10.69
CA LEU A 340 18.50 -10.77 -10.73
C LEU A 340 18.10 -10.43 -12.16
N LEU A 341 19.01 -9.83 -12.95
CA LEU A 341 18.76 -9.52 -14.35
C LEU A 341 18.36 -10.75 -15.16
N GLN A 342 19.12 -11.85 -15.00
CA GLN A 342 18.85 -13.11 -15.70
C GLN A 342 17.51 -13.71 -15.26
N ARG A 343 17.21 -13.70 -13.96
CA ARG A 343 15.95 -14.23 -13.45
C ARG A 343 14.74 -13.45 -13.99
N ILE A 344 14.82 -12.12 -14.05
CA ILE A 344 13.79 -11.27 -14.65
C ILE A 344 13.64 -11.56 -16.14
N ALA A 345 14.76 -11.65 -16.87
CA ALA A 345 14.78 -11.93 -18.30
C ALA A 345 14.10 -13.27 -18.62
N GLN A 346 14.39 -14.31 -17.84
CA GLN A 346 13.75 -15.63 -17.96
C GLN A 346 12.25 -15.59 -17.65
N GLU A 347 11.84 -14.92 -16.57
CA GLU A 347 10.43 -14.84 -16.18
C GLU A 347 9.57 -14.09 -17.22
N LEU A 348 10.15 -13.08 -17.88
CA LEU A 348 9.45 -12.27 -18.88
C LEU A 348 9.65 -12.76 -20.32
N ASP A 349 10.45 -13.80 -20.54
CA ASP A 349 10.87 -14.29 -21.86
C ASP A 349 11.44 -13.18 -22.75
N ILE A 350 12.42 -12.44 -22.22
CA ILE A 350 13.13 -11.34 -22.88
C ILE A 350 14.64 -11.48 -22.71
N GLU A 351 15.41 -10.69 -23.45
CA GLU A 351 16.85 -10.56 -23.17
C GLU A 351 17.15 -9.57 -22.05
N VAL A 352 18.26 -9.81 -21.33
CA VAL A 352 18.77 -8.90 -20.30
C VAL A 352 19.00 -7.48 -20.84
N SER A 353 19.43 -7.36 -22.10
CA SER A 353 19.64 -6.09 -22.80
C SER A 353 18.36 -5.25 -22.96
N GLN A 354 17.18 -5.88 -22.87
CA GLN A 354 15.89 -5.21 -22.98
C GLN A 354 15.41 -4.63 -21.65
N ILE A 355 15.98 -5.04 -20.51
CA ILE A 355 15.62 -4.49 -19.20
C ILE A 355 16.21 -3.09 -19.10
N ALA A 356 15.36 -2.06 -19.04
CA ALA A 356 15.78 -0.66 -19.01
C ALA A 356 15.78 -0.07 -17.59
N ASP A 357 14.80 -0.43 -16.75
CA ASP A 357 14.71 -0.03 -15.35
C ASP A 357 13.65 -0.85 -14.61
N TRP A 358 13.48 -0.64 -13.30
CA TRP A 358 12.46 -1.33 -12.51
C TRP A 358 11.98 -0.59 -11.26
N ASP A 359 10.84 -1.04 -10.75
CA ASP A 359 10.36 -0.80 -9.39
C ASP A 359 9.94 -2.15 -8.80
N LEU A 360 10.78 -2.71 -7.93
CA LEU A 360 10.65 -4.08 -7.40
C LEU A 360 10.64 -4.05 -5.89
N SER A 361 9.71 -4.81 -5.31
CA SER A 361 9.52 -4.95 -3.87
C SER A 361 9.54 -6.40 -3.46
N PHE A 362 10.14 -6.70 -2.31
CA PHE A 362 10.03 -8.01 -1.70
C PHE A 362 8.66 -8.19 -1.04
N TYR A 363 8.19 -9.43 -1.02
CA TYR A 363 6.98 -9.84 -0.33
C TYR A 363 7.16 -11.23 0.31
N ASP A 364 6.39 -11.51 1.37
CA ASP A 364 6.32 -12.84 1.99
C ASP A 364 5.55 -13.81 1.08
N VAL A 365 6.16 -14.95 0.74
CA VAL A 365 5.51 -15.97 -0.10
C VAL A 365 4.36 -16.68 0.60
N GLN A 366 4.25 -16.57 1.93
CA GLN A 366 3.14 -17.14 2.69
C GLN A 366 1.82 -16.50 2.25
N ALA A 367 0.97 -17.32 1.61
CA ALA A 367 -0.34 -16.89 1.12
C ALA A 367 -1.27 -16.41 2.26
N ALA A 368 -2.18 -15.50 1.91
CA ALA A 368 -3.23 -15.08 2.83
C ALA A 368 -4.19 -16.25 3.12
N THR A 369 -4.63 -16.39 4.37
CA THR A 369 -5.50 -17.49 4.78
C THR A 369 -6.50 -17.06 5.85
N VAL A 370 -7.63 -17.75 5.91
CA VAL A 370 -8.49 -17.75 7.09
C VAL A 370 -7.87 -18.67 8.14
N GLY A 371 -7.88 -18.25 9.41
CA GLY A 371 -7.28 -18.95 10.54
C GLY A 371 -8.05 -18.73 11.84
N GLY A 372 -7.48 -19.21 12.95
CA GLY A 372 -8.16 -19.33 14.24
C GLY A 372 -8.84 -20.68 14.41
N MET A 373 -9.02 -21.12 15.65
CA MET A 373 -9.68 -22.40 15.96
C MET A 373 -11.13 -22.48 15.44
N GLN A 374 -11.73 -21.32 15.15
CA GLN A 374 -13.08 -21.20 14.61
C GLN A 374 -13.12 -20.61 13.19
N SER A 375 -11.96 -20.51 12.52
CA SER A 375 -11.85 -19.85 11.21
C SER A 375 -12.43 -18.43 11.22
N ASP A 376 -12.17 -17.71 12.31
CA ASP A 376 -12.73 -16.41 12.59
C ASP A 376 -11.77 -15.26 12.27
N PHE A 377 -10.50 -15.52 11.97
CA PHE A 377 -9.52 -14.49 11.60
C PHE A 377 -9.06 -14.59 10.15
N LEU A 378 -8.70 -13.47 9.56
CA LEU A 378 -7.93 -13.41 8.32
C LEU A 378 -6.46 -13.07 8.63
N TYR A 379 -5.53 -13.90 8.14
CA TYR A 379 -4.08 -13.71 8.24
C TYR A 379 -3.51 -13.34 6.87
N SER A 380 -2.87 -12.19 6.76
CA SER A 380 -2.21 -11.76 5.53
C SER A 380 -1.18 -10.67 5.81
N GLY A 381 -0.17 -10.56 4.93
CA GLY A 381 0.55 -9.31 4.74
C GLY A 381 -0.35 -8.26 4.06
N ARG A 382 0.03 -6.98 4.15
CA ARG A 382 -0.58 -5.88 3.37
C ARG A 382 -2.09 -5.66 3.61
N LEU A 383 -2.63 -6.12 4.74
CA LEU A 383 -4.02 -5.81 5.11
C LEU A 383 -4.25 -4.30 5.19
N ASP A 384 -3.25 -3.61 5.75
CA ASP A 384 -3.04 -2.19 5.59
C ASP A 384 -2.39 -1.92 4.21
N ASN A 385 -3.11 -1.41 3.21
CA ASN A 385 -4.57 -1.16 3.19
C ASN A 385 -5.30 -1.89 2.06
N LEU A 386 -4.73 -2.99 1.54
CA LEU A 386 -5.35 -3.77 0.48
C LEU A 386 -6.69 -4.41 0.89
N ALA A 387 -6.94 -4.61 2.18
CA ALA A 387 -8.27 -5.02 2.65
C ALA A 387 -9.34 -3.96 2.32
N THR A 388 -9.01 -2.67 2.44
CA THR A 388 -9.91 -1.59 2.01
C THR A 388 -10.06 -1.54 0.51
N VAL A 389 -8.97 -1.68 -0.25
CA VAL A 389 -9.04 -1.71 -1.73
C VAL A 389 -9.97 -2.84 -2.18
N PHE A 390 -9.81 -4.02 -1.61
CA PHE A 390 -10.68 -5.17 -1.86
C PHE A 390 -12.15 -4.87 -1.55
N CYS A 391 -12.47 -4.40 -0.33
CA CYS A 391 -13.84 -4.11 0.06
C CYS A 391 -14.47 -3.01 -0.79
N SER A 392 -13.71 -1.98 -1.14
CA SER A 392 -14.17 -0.88 -2.00
C SER A 392 -14.47 -1.36 -3.42
N LEU A 393 -13.64 -2.27 -3.92
CA LEU A 393 -13.81 -2.89 -5.23
C LEU A 393 -15.02 -3.84 -5.26
N GLU A 394 -15.18 -4.72 -4.27
CA GLU A 394 -16.40 -5.55 -4.12
C GLU A 394 -17.65 -4.67 -4.09
N ALA A 395 -17.66 -3.62 -3.24
CA ALA A 395 -18.81 -2.73 -3.10
C ALA A 395 -19.15 -1.99 -4.40
N LEU A 396 -18.14 -1.47 -5.13
CA LEU A 396 -18.38 -0.77 -6.39
C LEU A 396 -18.85 -1.73 -7.49
N CYS A 397 -18.25 -2.94 -7.57
CA CYS A 397 -18.67 -3.97 -8.52
C CYS A 397 -20.12 -4.40 -8.28
N ASP A 398 -20.48 -4.69 -7.02
CA ASP A 398 -21.84 -5.06 -6.62
C ASP A 398 -22.83 -3.92 -6.91
N HIS A 399 -22.50 -2.68 -6.55
CA HIS A 399 -23.31 -1.49 -6.88
C HIS A 399 -23.49 -1.32 -8.40
N SER A 400 -22.49 -1.67 -9.20
CA SER A 400 -22.56 -1.54 -10.66
C SER A 400 -23.56 -2.49 -11.34
N THR A 401 -24.08 -3.50 -10.62
CA THR A 401 -25.01 -4.48 -11.19
C THR A 401 -26.38 -3.87 -11.49
N ASP A 402 -26.80 -2.87 -10.72
CA ASP A 402 -28.03 -2.09 -10.96
C ASP A 402 -27.80 -0.61 -10.63
N LEU A 403 -27.81 0.22 -11.66
CA LEU A 403 -27.65 1.67 -11.56
C LEU A 403 -28.95 2.43 -11.78
N SER A 404 -30.08 1.73 -11.92
CA SER A 404 -31.37 2.30 -12.35
C SER A 404 -31.94 3.34 -11.37
N SER A 405 -31.72 3.13 -10.07
CA SER A 405 -32.17 4.01 -8.99
C SER A 405 -31.09 4.96 -8.47
N ASP A 406 -29.93 5.01 -9.10
CA ASP A 406 -28.83 5.89 -8.70
C ASP A 406 -28.82 7.13 -9.60
N ALA A 407 -28.85 8.30 -8.98
CA ALA A 407 -28.71 9.58 -9.68
C ALA A 407 -27.26 10.11 -9.64
N ASP A 408 -26.42 9.55 -8.78
CA ASP A 408 -25.11 10.10 -8.46
C ASP A 408 -23.98 9.31 -9.12
N ILE A 409 -22.74 9.76 -8.86
CA ILE A 409 -21.52 9.11 -9.31
C ILE A 409 -20.92 8.38 -8.11
N SER A 410 -20.83 7.06 -8.19
CA SER A 410 -20.09 6.25 -7.20
C SER A 410 -18.66 6.08 -7.67
N MET A 411 -17.68 6.40 -6.82
CA MET A 411 -16.26 6.41 -7.19
C MET A 411 -15.42 5.75 -6.09
N ILE A 412 -14.42 4.97 -6.49
CA ILE A 412 -13.30 4.59 -5.64
C ILE A 412 -12.03 5.26 -6.16
N CYS A 413 -11.19 5.71 -5.24
CA CYS A 413 -9.87 6.27 -5.52
C CYS A 413 -8.84 5.62 -4.59
N CYS A 414 -8.02 4.73 -5.13
CA CYS A 414 -7.01 4.00 -4.38
C CYS A 414 -5.64 4.53 -4.77
N PHE A 415 -5.00 5.27 -3.86
CA PHE A 415 -3.74 5.97 -4.09
C PHE A 415 -2.52 5.10 -3.78
N ASP A 416 -1.39 5.38 -4.41
CA ASP A 416 -0.07 4.91 -3.97
C ASP A 416 0.54 5.92 -2.98
N HIS A 417 1.69 5.58 -2.40
CA HIS A 417 2.51 6.48 -1.58
C HIS A 417 1.89 6.97 -0.27
N GLU A 418 0.87 6.33 0.28
CA GLU A 418 0.31 6.74 1.57
C GLU A 418 1.34 6.59 2.69
N GLU A 419 2.06 5.46 2.70
CA GLU A 419 3.01 5.07 3.74
C GLU A 419 4.26 5.97 3.83
N VAL A 420 4.44 6.84 2.82
CA VAL A 420 5.53 7.82 2.73
C VAL A 420 5.03 9.26 2.69
N GLY A 421 3.74 9.49 3.03
CA GLY A 421 3.16 10.81 3.25
C GLY A 421 2.35 11.38 2.07
N SER A 422 2.05 10.58 1.04
CA SER A 422 1.17 10.92 -0.09
C SER A 422 1.64 12.06 -1.02
N VAL A 423 2.83 12.62 -0.80
CA VAL A 423 3.38 13.73 -1.62
C VAL A 423 4.11 13.16 -2.84
N SER A 424 3.34 12.77 -3.85
CA SER A 424 3.87 12.28 -5.13
C SER A 424 2.94 12.69 -6.28
N SER A 425 3.29 12.32 -7.51
CA SER A 425 2.46 12.61 -8.69
C SER A 425 1.13 11.84 -8.74
N HIS A 426 0.97 10.82 -7.89
CA HIS A 426 -0.20 9.93 -7.90
C HIS A 426 -0.63 9.46 -6.51
N GLY A 427 -0.03 9.97 -5.43
CA GLY A 427 -0.53 9.80 -4.08
C GLY A 427 -1.70 10.72 -3.75
N ALA A 428 -2.26 10.61 -2.54
CA ALA A 428 -3.44 11.40 -2.16
C ALA A 428 -3.20 12.93 -2.12
N GLY A 429 -1.94 13.38 -2.00
CA GLY A 429 -1.55 14.79 -2.12
C GLY A 429 -1.44 15.29 -3.56
N SER A 430 -1.67 14.44 -4.55
CA SER A 430 -1.64 14.79 -5.97
C SER A 430 -2.96 15.38 -6.47
N PRO A 431 -2.99 15.99 -7.66
CA PRO A 431 -4.22 16.45 -8.30
C PRO A 431 -5.18 15.33 -8.74
N VAL A 432 -4.81 14.04 -8.63
CA VAL A 432 -5.53 12.94 -9.28
C VAL A 432 -7.03 12.92 -8.98
N LEU A 433 -7.44 13.08 -7.72
CA LEU A 433 -8.86 13.07 -7.34
C LEU A 433 -9.58 14.34 -7.78
N ALA A 434 -8.95 15.51 -7.59
CA ALA A 434 -9.54 16.78 -8.01
C ALA A 434 -9.78 16.78 -9.53
N GLU A 435 -8.78 16.37 -10.31
CA GLU A 435 -8.88 16.23 -11.76
C GLU A 435 -9.92 15.17 -12.17
N ALA A 436 -10.03 14.06 -11.42
CA ALA A 436 -11.07 13.04 -11.68
C ALA A 436 -12.47 13.67 -11.63
N ILE A 437 -12.77 14.36 -10.52
CA ILE A 437 -14.05 15.00 -10.28
C ILE A 437 -14.31 16.09 -11.33
N GLU A 438 -13.31 16.93 -11.60
CA GLU A 438 -13.41 18.00 -12.58
C GLU A 438 -13.73 17.46 -13.98
N ARG A 439 -12.96 16.47 -14.44
CA ARG A 439 -13.08 15.90 -15.78
C ARG A 439 -14.36 15.11 -15.95
N VAL A 440 -14.80 14.37 -14.93
CA VAL A 440 -16.09 13.67 -14.95
C VAL A 440 -17.24 14.68 -14.98
N SER A 441 -17.17 15.74 -14.15
CA SER A 441 -18.17 16.81 -14.16
C SER A 441 -18.27 17.49 -15.53
N LYS A 442 -17.13 17.75 -16.18
CA LYS A 442 -17.07 18.29 -17.54
C LYS A 442 -17.66 17.35 -18.58
N ALA A 443 -17.35 16.06 -18.50
CA ALA A 443 -17.87 15.06 -19.43
C ALA A 443 -19.40 14.87 -19.32
N LEU A 444 -19.96 15.13 -18.14
CA LEU A 444 -21.40 15.09 -17.88
C LEU A 444 -22.11 16.45 -18.09
N GLY A 445 -21.38 17.49 -18.51
CA GLY A 445 -21.95 18.81 -18.76
C GLY A 445 -22.32 19.62 -17.50
N GLN A 446 -21.83 19.23 -16.32
CA GLN A 446 -22.11 19.88 -15.03
C GLN A 446 -20.90 20.67 -14.47
N TYR A 447 -19.97 21.09 -15.34
CA TYR A 447 -18.75 21.78 -14.92
C TYR A 447 -19.00 23.19 -14.37
N GLU A 448 -19.94 23.94 -14.95
CA GLU A 448 -20.30 25.28 -14.46
C GLU A 448 -20.85 25.24 -13.03
N ASP A 449 -21.45 24.09 -12.65
CA ASP A 449 -22.02 23.81 -11.34
C ASP A 449 -21.06 22.99 -10.45
N HIS A 450 -19.75 23.00 -10.74
CA HIS A 450 -18.76 22.23 -9.99
C HIS A 450 -18.74 22.57 -8.47
N PRO A 451 -18.83 23.84 -8.03
CA PRO A 451 -18.90 24.15 -6.59
C PRO A 451 -20.12 23.52 -5.90
N GLU A 452 -21.28 23.53 -6.57
CA GLU A 452 -22.50 22.91 -6.06
C GLU A 452 -22.35 21.39 -5.99
N THR A 453 -21.78 20.79 -7.03
CA THR A 453 -21.45 19.36 -7.09
C THR A 453 -20.56 18.94 -5.93
N ILE A 454 -19.48 19.68 -5.65
CA ILE A 454 -18.57 19.40 -4.53
C ILE A 454 -19.31 19.50 -3.19
N SER A 455 -20.13 20.54 -2.99
CA SER A 455 -20.86 20.74 -1.73
C SER A 455 -21.85 19.62 -1.38
N LYS A 456 -22.34 18.90 -2.39
CA LYS A 456 -23.24 17.75 -2.23
C LYS A 456 -22.51 16.41 -2.17
N SER A 457 -21.23 16.40 -2.52
CA SER A 457 -20.41 15.19 -2.58
C SER A 457 -19.93 14.77 -1.19
N PHE A 458 -19.63 13.49 -1.05
CA PHE A 458 -19.13 12.92 0.18
C PHE A 458 -17.95 11.98 -0.10
N CYS A 459 -16.88 12.10 0.68
CA CYS A 459 -15.70 11.24 0.57
C CYS A 459 -15.46 10.47 1.88
N LEU A 460 -15.49 9.15 1.79
CA LEU A 460 -15.12 8.22 2.83
C LEU A 460 -13.64 7.87 2.67
N SER A 461 -12.78 8.46 3.51
CA SER A 461 -11.41 7.98 3.67
C SER A 461 -11.44 6.71 4.53
N ILE A 462 -11.11 5.57 3.93
CA ILE A 462 -11.11 4.27 4.59
C ILE A 462 -9.68 3.76 4.67
N ASP A 463 -9.30 3.43 5.88
CA ASP A 463 -7.98 2.91 6.22
C ASP A 463 -8.10 2.12 7.53
N GLN A 464 -7.19 1.17 7.76
CA GLN A 464 -7.28 0.24 8.87
C GLN A 464 -7.35 0.96 10.23
N ALA A 465 -7.89 0.27 11.22
CA ALA A 465 -7.98 0.75 12.60
C ALA A 465 -7.30 -0.23 13.55
N HIS A 466 -6.85 0.29 14.68
CA HIS A 466 -6.13 -0.52 15.67
C HIS A 466 -7.13 -1.15 16.63
N ALA A 467 -7.36 -2.46 16.53
CA ALA A 467 -8.08 -3.21 17.54
C ALA A 467 -7.31 -3.23 18.87
N VAL A 468 -8.01 -3.35 19.99
CA VAL A 468 -7.40 -3.53 21.31
C VAL A 468 -6.56 -4.79 21.28
N HIS A 469 -5.25 -4.64 21.45
CA HIS A 469 -4.36 -5.78 21.53
C HIS A 469 -4.49 -6.40 22.94
N PRO A 470 -4.86 -7.68 23.09
CA PRO A 470 -5.13 -8.28 24.40
C PRO A 470 -3.91 -8.24 25.34
N ASN A 471 -2.70 -8.44 24.81
CA ASN A 471 -1.46 -8.36 25.59
C ASN A 471 -0.91 -6.92 25.80
N PHE A 472 -1.50 -5.90 25.17
CA PHE A 472 -1.03 -4.51 25.23
C PHE A 472 -2.20 -3.52 25.33
N SER A 473 -3.27 -3.90 26.03
CA SER A 473 -4.51 -3.12 26.10
C SER A 473 -4.31 -1.70 26.65
N ALA A 474 -3.29 -1.51 27.49
CA ALA A 474 -2.89 -0.21 28.03
C ALA A 474 -2.43 0.82 26.97
N LYS A 475 -2.28 0.43 25.70
CA LYS A 475 -1.98 1.35 24.58
C LYS A 475 -3.21 2.05 24.01
N HIS A 476 -4.41 1.56 24.32
CA HIS A 476 -5.66 2.17 23.88
C HIS A 476 -6.24 3.10 24.93
N GLU A 477 -6.99 4.09 24.46
CA GLU A 477 -7.85 4.87 25.35
C GLU A 477 -8.97 3.95 25.87
N SER A 478 -9.25 4.05 27.17
CA SER A 478 -10.10 3.15 27.93
C SER A 478 -11.53 2.98 27.40
N ALA A 479 -12.12 4.03 26.83
CA ALA A 479 -13.47 4.05 26.28
C ALA A 479 -13.51 3.97 24.74
N HIS A 480 -12.36 4.03 24.07
CA HIS A 480 -12.25 4.05 22.60
C HIS A 480 -11.31 2.95 22.10
N GLY A 481 -11.53 1.72 22.59
CA GLY A 481 -10.84 0.52 22.17
C GLY A 481 -11.68 -0.31 21.20
N PRO A 482 -11.43 -0.27 19.88
CA PRO A 482 -12.13 -1.13 18.94
C PRO A 482 -11.91 -2.60 19.27
N THR A 483 -12.99 -3.38 19.29
CA THR A 483 -12.90 -4.83 19.44
C THR A 483 -13.10 -5.48 18.08
N LEU A 484 -12.39 -6.58 17.90
CA LEU A 484 -12.53 -7.48 16.78
C LEU A 484 -13.98 -8.00 16.69
N ASN A 485 -14.54 -8.10 15.47
CA ASN A 485 -15.93 -8.52 15.22
C ASN A 485 -17.03 -7.56 15.71
N SER A 486 -16.72 -6.28 15.91
CA SER A 486 -17.69 -5.29 16.43
C SER A 486 -18.03 -4.17 15.45
N GLY A 487 -17.85 -4.44 14.15
CA GLY A 487 -18.22 -3.52 13.07
C GLY A 487 -17.14 -2.50 12.68
N ILE A 488 -17.58 -1.47 11.95
CA ILE A 488 -16.72 -0.44 11.37
C ILE A 488 -16.28 0.56 12.44
N VAL A 489 -15.01 0.95 12.42
CA VAL A 489 -14.46 1.96 13.33
C VAL A 489 -14.53 3.35 12.71
N ILE A 490 -15.23 4.27 13.37
CA ILE A 490 -15.22 5.69 13.02
C ILE A 490 -14.06 6.38 13.76
N LYS A 491 -12.97 6.66 13.04
CA LYS A 491 -11.77 7.29 13.60
C LYS A 491 -11.98 8.81 13.76
N THR A 492 -11.77 9.35 14.96
CA THR A 492 -11.86 10.79 15.24
C THR A 492 -10.57 11.31 15.89
N ASN A 493 -10.16 12.53 15.56
CA ASN A 493 -9.01 13.19 16.19
C ASN A 493 -9.12 14.70 16.05
N SER A 494 -9.17 15.44 17.17
CA SER A 494 -9.36 16.90 17.16
C SER A 494 -8.25 17.66 16.41
N ASN A 495 -7.04 17.11 16.35
CA ASN A 495 -5.91 17.69 15.59
C ASN A 495 -5.96 17.39 14.09
N GLN A 496 -7.11 16.92 13.59
CA GLN A 496 -7.33 16.64 12.16
C GLN A 496 -6.38 15.58 11.59
N ARG A 497 -5.95 14.63 12.42
CA ARG A 497 -5.30 13.40 11.93
C ARG A 497 -6.27 12.49 11.18
N TYR A 498 -7.57 12.67 11.43
CA TYR A 498 -8.67 12.11 10.65
C TYR A 498 -9.64 13.25 10.32
N THR A 499 -10.28 13.20 9.16
CA THR A 499 -11.18 14.25 8.67
C THR A 499 -12.59 14.20 9.28
N THR A 500 -12.86 13.20 10.14
CA THR A 500 -14.15 13.00 10.77
C THR A 500 -14.50 14.14 11.73
N ASN A 501 -15.68 14.72 11.55
CA ASN A 501 -16.28 15.70 12.46
C ASN A 501 -17.67 15.23 12.91
N SER A 502 -18.38 16.05 13.69
CA SER A 502 -19.71 15.71 14.21
C SER A 502 -20.71 15.37 13.12
N MET A 503 -20.66 16.07 11.98
CA MET A 503 -21.58 15.88 10.88
C MET A 503 -21.24 14.64 10.06
N THR A 504 -19.99 14.50 9.62
CA THR A 504 -19.57 13.35 8.80
C THR A 504 -19.66 12.04 9.57
N GLY A 505 -19.32 12.05 10.87
CA GLY A 505 -19.50 10.90 11.76
C GLY A 505 -20.98 10.56 11.99
N PHE A 506 -21.87 11.56 12.10
CA PHE A 506 -23.30 11.29 12.25
C PHE A 506 -23.90 10.63 11.00
N ILE A 507 -23.54 11.11 9.80
CA ILE A 507 -23.98 10.51 8.54
C ILE A 507 -23.59 9.03 8.48
N LEU A 508 -22.34 8.70 8.83
CA LEU A 508 -21.89 7.30 8.86
C LEU A 508 -22.67 6.43 9.85
N ARG A 509 -22.99 6.96 11.04
CA ARG A 509 -23.83 6.22 12.01
C ARG A 509 -25.25 6.00 11.48
N GLU A 510 -25.84 6.98 10.79
CA GLU A 510 -27.16 6.82 10.19
C GLU A 510 -27.17 5.84 9.03
N LEU A 511 -26.08 5.74 8.27
CA LEU A 511 -25.91 4.69 7.25
C LEU A 511 -25.86 3.31 7.93
N GLY A 512 -25.02 3.14 8.96
CA GLY A 512 -24.94 1.89 9.73
C GLY A 512 -26.20 1.53 10.51
N ARG A 513 -27.16 2.46 10.72
CA ARG A 513 -28.45 2.16 11.35
C ARG A 513 -29.48 1.58 10.35
N LYS A 514 -29.28 1.83 9.06
CA LYS A 514 -30.22 1.42 7.99
C LYS A 514 -29.92 0.04 7.42
N ILE A 515 -28.65 -0.36 7.53
CA ILE A 515 -28.19 -1.73 7.31
C ILE A 515 -28.67 -2.55 8.53
#